data_AF-A0A524QTV7-F1
#
_entry.id   AF-A0A524QTV7-F1
#
_cell.length_a   1.000
_cell.length_b   1.000
_cell.length_c   1.000
_cell.angle_alpha   90.00
_cell.angle_beta   90.00
_cell.angle_gamma   90.00
#
_symmetry.space_group_name_H-M   'P 1'
#
loop_
_entity.id
_entity.type
_entity.pdbx_description
1 polymer ?
#
loop_
_entity_poly.entity_id
_entity_poly.type
_entity_poly.pdbx_seq_one_letter_code
_entity_poly.pdbx_strand_id
1 'polypeptide(L)'
;YSAPREFSFEVKGAFANGLVLHVVARQYDYRDPWEATGRINEMVDVALLRDGAYSVLPKGYGWFQGKDEETGVDEAGLQEIVACVRTLNPKLFMLQKLTGDI
;
A
#
# COMPACT_ATOMS: atom_id res chain seq x y z
N TYR A 1 31.06 5.70 13.51
CA TYR A 1 29.80 6.01 12.80
C TYR A 1 29.19 4.70 12.35
N SER A 2 28.23 4.17 13.10
CA SER A 2 27.43 3.04 12.63
C SER A 2 26.40 3.58 11.65
N ALA A 3 26.30 2.98 10.46
CA ALA A 3 25.26 3.29 9.50
C ALA A 3 23.87 3.22 10.17
N PRO A 4 22.90 4.07 9.78
CA PRO A 4 21.52 3.91 10.22
C PRO A 4 21.10 2.47 9.95
N ARG A 5 20.64 1.76 10.99
CA ARG A 5 20.12 0.41 10.82
C ARG A 5 18.76 0.60 10.16
N GLU A 6 18.67 0.33 8.86
CA GLU A 6 17.38 0.26 8.18
C GLU A 6 16.57 -0.88 8.83
N PHE A 7 15.64 -0.51 9.71
CA PHE A 7 14.60 -1.42 10.16
C PHE A 7 13.44 -1.22 9.20
N SER A 8 13.24 -2.19 8.32
CA SER A 8 12.02 -2.29 7.52
C SER A 8 11.13 -3.40 8.10
N PHE A 9 9.83 -3.17 8.06
CA PHE A 9 8.87 -4.26 8.24
C PHE A 9 8.01 -4.39 7.00
N GLU A 10 7.66 -5.64 6.70
CA GLU A 10 6.80 -6.01 5.58
C GLU A 10 5.58 -6.75 6.13
N VAL A 11 4.39 -6.33 5.70
CA VAL A 11 3.12 -7.01 6.04
C VAL A 11 2.31 -7.21 4.77
N LYS A 12 1.67 -8.37 4.65
CA LYS A 12 0.71 -8.67 3.59
C LYS A 12 -0.68 -8.89 4.17
N GLY A 13 -1.65 -8.09 3.70
CA GLY A 13 -3.05 -8.20 4.06
C GLY A 13 -3.84 -8.80 2.91
N ALA A 14 -4.31 -10.04 3.05
CA ALA A 14 -5.17 -10.69 2.07
C ALA A 14 -6.65 -10.41 2.33
N PHE A 15 -7.40 -10.06 1.30
CA PHE A 15 -8.82 -9.74 1.35
C PHE A 15 -9.66 -10.89 0.78
N ALA A 16 -10.91 -11.00 1.23
CA ALA A 16 -11.83 -12.04 0.77
C ALA A 16 -12.16 -11.98 -0.74
N ASN A 17 -11.88 -10.86 -1.40
CA ASN A 17 -12.03 -10.68 -2.84
C ASN A 17 -10.80 -11.17 -3.66
N GLY A 18 -9.80 -11.76 -3.00
CA GLY A 18 -8.60 -12.30 -3.65
C GLY A 18 -7.50 -11.27 -3.90
N LEU A 19 -7.70 -10.01 -3.53
CA LEU A 19 -6.66 -8.99 -3.55
C LEU A 19 -5.77 -9.05 -2.31
N VAL A 20 -4.54 -8.59 -2.46
CA VAL A 20 -3.58 -8.49 -1.37
C VAL A 20 -2.95 -7.11 -1.38
N LEU A 21 -2.90 -6.46 -0.22
CA LEU A 21 -2.07 -5.30 -0.01
C LEU A 21 -0.73 -5.74 0.57
N HIS A 22 0.34 -5.30 -0.06
CA HIS A 22 1.70 -5.48 0.41
C HIS A 22 2.19 -4.14 0.94
N VAL A 23 2.38 -4.06 2.26
CA VAL A 23 2.77 -2.83 2.97
C VAL A 23 4.21 -2.96 3.42
N VAL A 24 5.04 -2.00 3.02
CA VAL A 24 6.45 -1.91 3.38
C VAL A 24 6.67 -0.61 4.13
N ALA A 25 7.03 -0.69 5.41
CA ALA A 25 7.44 0.47 6.18
C ALA A 25 8.95 0.53 6.23
N ARG A 26 9.51 1.69 5.87
CA ARG A 26 10.95 1.97 5.97
C ARG A 26 11.16 2.95 7.11
N GLN A 27 11.74 2.49 8.21
CA GLN A 27 12.06 3.38 9.31
C GLN A 27 13.34 4.14 8.99
N TYR A 28 13.22 5.44 8.71
CA TYR A 28 14.36 6.34 8.74
C TYR A 28 14.58 6.73 10.20
N ASP A 29 15.69 6.32 10.83
CA ASP A 29 16.09 6.78 12.16
C ASP A 29 16.48 8.28 12.09
N TYR A 30 15.50 9.19 11.93
CA TYR A 30 15.68 10.56 12.38
C TYR A 30 15.46 10.56 13.88
N ARG A 31 16.59 10.47 14.59
CA ARG A 31 16.65 10.55 16.04
C ARG A 31 16.37 12.01 16.43
N ASP A 32 15.10 12.39 16.54
CA ASP A 32 14.77 13.59 17.30
C ASP A 32 15.02 13.28 18.79
N PRO A 33 16.01 13.91 19.46
CA PRO A 33 16.46 13.48 20.79
C PRO A 33 15.43 13.64 21.92
N TRP A 34 14.26 14.24 21.64
CA TRP A 34 13.35 14.77 22.66
C TRP A 34 11.96 14.11 22.69
N GLU A 35 11.60 13.27 21.73
CA GLU A 35 10.31 12.56 21.77
C GLU A 35 10.43 11.19 22.46
N ALA A 36 9.83 11.09 23.65
CA ALA A 36 9.83 9.90 24.50
C ALA A 36 8.83 8.81 24.08
N THR A 37 8.23 8.92 22.89
CA THR A 37 7.09 8.10 22.45
C THR A 37 7.41 7.24 21.23
N GLY A 38 8.36 6.30 21.40
CA GLY A 38 8.50 5.15 20.51
C GLY A 38 8.94 5.45 19.07
N ARG A 39 9.18 4.38 18.32
CA ARG A 39 9.50 4.47 16.89
C ARG A 39 8.19 4.55 16.12
N ILE A 40 7.93 5.68 15.48
CA ILE A 40 6.77 5.88 14.61
C ILE A 40 7.27 5.80 13.17
N ASN A 41 6.61 5.00 12.34
CA ASN A 41 6.82 5.09 10.90
C ASN A 41 5.86 6.17 10.40
N GLU A 42 6.40 7.30 9.94
CA GLU A 42 5.56 8.38 9.43
C GLU A 42 4.88 8.02 8.11
N MET A 43 5.54 7.22 7.27
CA MET A 43 5.08 6.90 5.93
C MET A 43 5.44 5.47 5.52
N VAL A 44 4.59 4.84 4.72
CA VAL A 44 4.77 3.48 4.21
C VAL A 44 4.54 3.42 2.70
N ASP A 45 5.15 2.45 2.04
CA ASP A 45 4.84 2.12 0.67
C ASP A 45 3.83 0.98 0.64
N VAL A 46 2.86 1.06 -0.25
CA VAL A 46 1.78 0.08 -0.37
C VAL A 46 1.67 -0.35 -1.82
N ALA A 47 1.80 -1.63 -2.08
CA ALA A 47 1.57 -2.22 -3.38
C ALA A 47 0.29 -3.07 -3.41
N LEU A 48 -0.43 -3.01 -4.53
CA LEU A 48 -1.60 -3.85 -4.75
C LEU A 48 -1.21 -5.08 -5.56
N LEU A 49 -1.54 -6.25 -5.02
CA LEU A 49 -1.32 -7.54 -5.67
C LEU A 49 -2.65 -8.20 -6.00
N ARG A 50 -2.71 -8.83 -7.18
CA ARG A 50 -3.77 -9.73 -7.63
C ARG A 50 -3.14 -10.97 -8.23
N ASP A 51 -3.56 -12.14 -7.78
CA ASP A 51 -3.00 -13.43 -8.22
C ASP A 51 -1.47 -13.51 -8.07
N GLY A 52 -0.92 -12.85 -7.03
CA GLY A 52 0.51 -12.81 -6.74
C GLY A 52 1.33 -11.84 -7.60
N ALA A 53 0.70 -11.10 -8.52
CA ALA A 53 1.36 -10.09 -9.36
C ALA A 53 0.87 -8.67 -9.01
N TYR A 54 1.73 -7.69 -9.26
CA TYR A 54 1.37 -6.27 -9.16
C TYR A 54 0.16 -5.93 -10.03
N SER A 55 -0.73 -5.13 -9.48
CA SER A 55 -1.99 -4.77 -10.12
C SER A 55 -2.33 -3.31 -9.87
N VAL A 56 -2.96 -2.69 -10.86
CA VAL A 56 -3.52 -1.34 -10.77
C VAL A 56 -5.00 -1.43 -10.45
N LEU A 57 -5.55 -0.47 -9.70
CA LEU A 57 -7.00 -0.44 -9.50
C LEU A 57 -7.72 -0.08 -10.81
N PRO A 58 -8.98 -0.51 -10.97
CA PRO A 58 -9.84 -0.04 -12.03
C PRO A 58 -9.90 1.50 -12.09
N LYS A 59 -10.19 2.07 -13.27
CA LYS A 59 -10.52 3.51 -13.38
C LYS A 59 -11.64 3.90 -12.42
N GLY A 60 -11.55 5.10 -11.85
CA GLY A 60 -12.56 5.68 -10.95
C GLY A 60 -12.24 5.55 -9.45
N TYR A 61 -11.10 4.98 -9.10
CA TYR A 61 -10.59 4.95 -7.74
C TYR A 61 -9.50 6.00 -7.54
N GLY A 62 -9.30 6.45 -6.29
CA GLY A 62 -8.28 7.46 -5.96
C GLY A 62 -6.85 6.90 -5.85
N TRP A 63 -6.71 5.58 -5.73
CA TRP A 63 -5.44 4.89 -5.46
C TRP A 63 -5.08 3.94 -6.61
N PHE A 64 -3.79 3.61 -6.75
CA PHE A 64 -3.25 2.66 -7.72
C PHE A 64 -3.67 2.95 -9.18
N GLN A 65 -3.80 4.22 -9.54
CA GLN A 65 -4.21 4.64 -10.88
C GLN A 65 -2.99 4.72 -11.80
N GLY A 66 -2.79 3.71 -12.63
CA GLY A 66 -1.65 3.65 -13.57
C GLY A 66 -0.30 3.40 -12.89
N LYS A 67 -0.31 3.05 -11.60
CA LYS A 67 0.86 2.66 -10.79
C LYS A 67 0.49 1.47 -9.92
N ASP A 68 1.46 0.59 -9.73
CA ASP A 68 1.40 -0.62 -8.92
C ASP A 68 1.65 -0.38 -7.42
N GLU A 69 2.37 0.71 -7.11
CA GLU A 69 2.75 1.09 -5.75
C GLU A 69 2.41 2.55 -5.44
N GLU A 70 1.83 2.77 -4.26
CA GLU A 70 1.67 4.07 -3.62
C GLU A 70 2.79 4.26 -2.61
N THR A 71 3.63 5.28 -2.78
CA THR A 71 4.75 5.56 -1.89
C THR A 71 4.44 6.69 -0.93
N GLY A 72 5.04 6.65 0.26
CA GLY A 72 4.90 7.76 1.21
C GLY A 72 3.52 7.89 1.85
N VAL A 73 2.77 6.79 1.95
CA VAL A 73 1.39 6.75 2.46
C VAL A 73 1.38 6.90 3.98
N ASP A 74 0.61 7.86 4.49
CA ASP A 74 0.40 8.06 5.93
C ASP A 74 -0.69 7.13 6.49
N GLU A 75 -0.97 7.22 7.79
CA GLU A 75 -1.99 6.37 8.43
C GLU A 75 -3.38 6.54 7.80
N ALA A 76 -3.79 7.79 7.53
CA ALA A 76 -5.11 8.09 6.97
C ALA A 76 -5.25 7.51 5.55
N GLY A 77 -4.26 7.73 4.70
CA GLY A 77 -4.19 7.16 3.36
C GLY A 77 -4.19 5.64 3.39
N LEU A 78 -3.47 5.01 4.31
CA LEU A 78 -3.46 3.56 4.46
C LEU A 78 -4.86 3.02 4.83
N GLN A 79 -5.57 3.69 5.75
CA GLN A 79 -6.94 3.32 6.11
C GLN A 79 -7.89 3.45 4.92
N GLU A 80 -7.77 4.52 4.12
CA GLU A 80 -8.55 4.71 2.90
C GLU A 80 -8.28 3.63 1.85
N ILE A 81 -7.00 3.30 1.62
CA ILE A 81 -6.59 2.23 0.72
C ILE A 81 -7.21 0.89 1.16
N VAL A 82 -7.11 0.56 2.45
CA VAL A 82 -7.70 -0.68 3.00
C VAL A 82 -9.21 -0.70 2.82
N ALA A 83 -9.90 0.41 3.09
CA ALA A 83 -11.35 0.51 2.92
C ALA A 83 -11.78 0.35 1.44
N CYS A 84 -11.03 0.97 0.53
CA CYS A 84 -11.20 0.88 -0.91
C CYS A 84 -11.04 -0.57 -1.40
N VAL A 85 -9.90 -1.20 -1.09
CA VAL A 85 -9.59 -2.56 -1.56
C VAL A 85 -10.52 -3.60 -0.96
N ARG A 86 -10.91 -3.45 0.31
CA ARG A 86 -11.84 -4.38 1.00
C ARG A 86 -13.20 -4.48 0.32
N THR A 87 -13.70 -3.38 -0.22
CA THR A 87 -15.05 -3.31 -0.80
C THR A 87 -15.06 -3.50 -2.31
N LEU A 88 -13.88 -3.61 -2.93
CA LEU A 88 -13.76 -3.74 -4.38
C LEU A 88 -14.36 -5.04 -4.89
N ASN A 89 -15.22 -4.93 -5.90
CA ASN A 89 -15.72 -6.08 -6.64
C ASN A 89 -14.68 -6.53 -7.70
N PRO A 90 -14.09 -7.73 -7.58
CA PRO A 90 -13.03 -8.18 -8.50
C PRO A 90 -13.52 -8.36 -9.94
N LYS A 91 -14.84 -8.41 -10.19
CA LYS A 91 -15.40 -8.45 -11.55
C LYS A 91 -15.15 -7.17 -12.34
N LEU A 92 -14.90 -6.04 -11.66
CA LEU A 92 -14.62 -4.76 -12.32
C LEU A 92 -13.34 -4.80 -13.16
N PHE A 93 -12.33 -5.55 -12.73
CA PHE A 93 -11.13 -5.73 -13.53
C PHE A 93 -11.40 -6.44 -14.86
N MET A 94 -12.27 -7.45 -14.84
CA MET A 94 -12.63 -8.17 -16.07
C MET A 94 -13.44 -7.28 -17.00
N LEU A 95 -14.35 -6.47 -16.44
CA LEU A 95 -15.12 -5.51 -17.21
C LEU A 95 -14.21 -4.49 -17.93
N GLN A 96 -13.25 -3.91 -17.22
CA GLN A 96 -12.33 -2.93 -17.83
C GLN A 96 -11.37 -3.53 -18.85
N LYS A 97 -10.93 -4.78 -18.63
CA LYS A 97 -10.15 -5.51 -19.64
C LYS A 97 -10.94 -5.71 -20.93
N LEU A 98 -12.25 -5.97 -20.84
CA LEU A 98 -13.12 -6.14 -22.00
C LEU A 98 -13.39 -4.81 -22.72
N THR A 99 -13.35 -3.67 -22.02
CA THR A 99 -13.50 -2.33 -22.62
C THR A 99 -12.18 -1.73 -23.12
N GLY A 100 -11.04 -2.36 -22.84
CA GLY A 100 -9.71 -1.88 -23.22
C GLY A 100 -9.18 -0.75 -22.32
N ASP A 101 -9.72 -0.63 -21.10
CA ASP A 101 -9.39 0.43 -20.14
C ASP A 101 -8.26 0.06 -19.16
N ILE A 102 -7.78 -1.19 -19.20
CA ILE A 102 -6.63 -1.77 -18.48
C ILE A 102 -5.93 -2.76 -19.42
#